data_AF-A0A1G2GU74-F1
#
_entry.id   AF-A0A1G2GU74-F1
#
_cell.length_a   1.000
_cell.length_b   1.000
_cell.length_c   1.000
_cell.angle_alpha   90.00
_cell.angle_beta   90.00
_cell.angle_gamma   90.00
#
_symmetry.space_group_name_H-M   'P 1'
#
loop_
_entity.id
_entity.type
_entity.pdbx_description
1 polymer ?
#
loop_
_entity_poly.entity_id
_entity_poly.type
_entity_poly.pdbx_seq_one_letter_code
_entity_poly.pdbx_strand_id
1 'polypeptide(L)'
;MKHKDIQTHMTRATLLPEEKDLIWQSILNHMRSTYITQPVFGYGYFWQSLRFAATGVAGVALVATGISYAAENALPGDLLYAVKVEINERAWTLTAFSQEAEAEWSVARTTRRLEELERLATGGDLNDTLGEEIAIRLEQNTEEASKAIVSLKKDQMSVAADTSSRLESSLRVHERMLAQVAEERADMSSQIHVILDMVRKKAESVSEIRQEIEKELADAKIDVTAKDIIAENKNATSTLPLEPAEKEETKEADGKEHVNEL
;
A
#
# COMPACT_ATOMS: atom_id res chain seq x y z
N MET A 1 30.25 -60.77 49.88
CA MET A 1 30.63 -59.61 50.73
C MET A 1 29.78 -58.42 50.33
N LYS A 2 29.17 -57.74 51.30
CA LYS A 2 28.14 -56.72 51.07
C LYS A 2 28.79 -55.44 50.54
N HIS A 3 28.14 -54.80 49.57
CA HIS A 3 28.53 -53.55 48.90
C HIS A 3 28.91 -52.37 49.82
N LYS A 4 28.56 -52.45 51.11
CA LYS A 4 28.82 -51.44 52.14
C LYS A 4 30.26 -51.50 52.69
N ASP A 5 30.92 -52.65 52.59
CA ASP A 5 32.27 -52.84 53.13
C ASP A 5 33.35 -52.32 52.16
N ILE A 6 33.08 -52.28 50.84
CA ILE A 6 34.01 -51.73 49.84
C ILE A 6 34.09 -50.19 49.95
N GLN A 7 32.97 -49.54 50.27
CA GLN A 7 32.85 -48.08 50.38
C GLN A 7 33.52 -47.52 51.65
N THR A 8 33.68 -48.34 52.70
CA THR A 8 34.21 -47.91 54.00
C THR A 8 35.75 -47.93 54.05
N HIS A 9 36.41 -48.57 53.07
CA HIS A 9 37.88 -48.57 52.96
C HIS A 9 38.45 -47.51 52.00
N MET A 10 37.61 -46.81 51.21
CA MET A 10 38.08 -45.75 50.31
C MET A 10 38.09 -44.34 50.95
N THR A 11 37.54 -44.18 52.16
CA THR A 11 37.44 -42.88 52.83
C THR A 11 38.74 -42.43 53.53
N ARG A 12 39.80 -43.25 53.53
CA ARG A 12 41.17 -42.88 53.92
C ARG A 12 42.25 -43.64 53.12
N ALA A 13 42.03 -43.84 51.81
CA ALA A 13 43.09 -44.31 50.93
C ALA A 13 43.86 -43.09 50.39
N THR A 14 44.94 -42.70 51.08
CA THR A 14 45.90 -41.74 50.52
C THR A 14 46.76 -42.47 49.51
N LEU A 15 46.63 -42.12 48.22
CA LEU A 15 47.46 -42.68 47.15
C LEU A 15 48.94 -42.54 47.52
N LEU A 16 49.71 -43.62 47.42
CA LEU A 16 51.15 -43.52 47.56
C LEU A 16 51.71 -42.68 46.39
N PRO A 17 52.83 -41.95 46.58
CA PRO A 17 53.40 -41.10 45.54
C PRO A 17 53.63 -41.85 44.21
N GLU A 18 53.99 -43.12 44.29
CA GLU A 18 54.26 -43.99 43.13
C GLU A 18 53.00 -44.28 42.30
N GLU A 19 51.87 -44.57 42.95
CA GLU A 19 50.59 -44.81 42.27
C GLU A 19 50.10 -43.54 41.57
N LYS A 20 50.34 -42.39 42.20
CA LYS A 20 50.00 -41.08 41.63
C LYS A 20 50.81 -40.81 40.36
N ASP A 21 52.10 -41.15 40.34
CA ASP A 21 52.95 -41.01 39.16
C ASP A 21 52.50 -41.93 38.02
N LEU A 22 52.12 -43.17 38.32
CA LEU A 22 51.58 -44.10 37.32
C LEU A 22 50.28 -43.60 36.71
N ILE A 23 49.38 -43.06 37.53
CA ILE A 23 48.13 -42.46 37.07
C ILE A 23 48.42 -41.22 36.21
N TRP A 24 49.36 -40.36 36.63
CA TRP A 24 49.77 -39.21 35.83
C TRP A 24 50.36 -39.61 34.49
N GLN A 25 51.22 -40.62 34.43
CA GLN A 25 51.77 -41.10 33.17
C GLN A 25 50.69 -41.71 32.27
N SER A 26 49.74 -42.44 32.83
CA SER A 26 48.60 -42.98 32.08
C SER A 26 47.74 -41.86 31.47
N ILE A 27 47.43 -40.83 32.26
CA ILE A 27 46.68 -39.66 31.81
C ILE A 27 47.44 -38.89 30.73
N LEU A 28 48.75 -38.65 30.92
CA LEU A 28 49.57 -37.96 29.93
C LEU A 28 49.67 -38.73 28.61
N ASN A 29 49.83 -40.06 28.66
CA ASN A 29 49.83 -40.90 27.46
C ASN A 29 48.48 -40.89 26.76
N HIS A 30 47.37 -40.93 27.51
CA HIS A 30 46.03 -40.85 26.94
C HIS A 30 45.75 -39.48 26.30
N MET A 31 46.18 -38.39 26.93
CA MET A 31 46.05 -37.04 26.36
C MET A 31 46.92 -36.85 25.12
N ARG A 32 48.14 -37.40 25.10
CA ARG A 32 49.03 -37.31 23.92
C ARG A 32 48.51 -38.10 22.72
N SER A 33 47.71 -39.15 22.93
CA SER A 33 47.15 -39.96 21.84
C SER A 33 45.91 -39.35 21.19
N THR A 34 45.33 -38.30 21.76
CA THR A 34 44.05 -37.74 21.32
C THR A 34 44.24 -36.34 20.72
N TYR A 35 45.03 -36.23 19.65
CA TYR A 35 45.00 -35.04 18.80
C TYR A 35 43.72 -35.08 17.96
N ILE A 36 42.64 -34.50 18.48
CA ILE A 36 41.47 -34.20 17.67
C ILE A 36 41.88 -33.05 16.75
N THR A 37 42.27 -33.36 15.51
CA THR A 37 42.28 -32.33 14.46
C THR A 37 40.84 -31.89 14.25
N GLN A 38 40.44 -30.85 14.97
CA GLN A 38 39.18 -30.16 14.72
C GLN A 38 39.20 -29.80 13.21
N PRO A 39 38.20 -30.22 12.41
CA PRO A 39 38.09 -29.66 11.07
C PRO A 39 37.91 -28.16 11.27
N VAL A 40 38.90 -27.37 10.87
CA VAL A 40 38.72 -25.93 10.73
C VAL A 40 37.67 -25.79 9.65
N PHE A 41 36.39 -25.73 10.06
CA PHE A 41 35.31 -25.29 9.19
C PHE A 41 35.75 -23.93 8.68
N GLY A 42 36.18 -23.91 7.43
CA GLY A 42 36.86 -22.78 6.82
C GLY A 42 35.86 -21.66 6.60
N TYR A 43 35.61 -20.86 7.65
CA TYR A 43 34.85 -19.62 7.57
C TYR A 43 35.32 -18.79 6.37
N GLY A 44 36.63 -18.75 6.09
CA GLY A 44 37.18 -18.09 4.90
C GLY A 44 36.62 -18.61 3.56
N TYR A 45 36.49 -19.92 3.36
CA TYR A 45 35.94 -20.49 2.13
C TYR A 45 34.42 -20.26 2.01
N PHE A 46 33.69 -20.32 3.12
CA PHE A 46 32.26 -20.01 3.15
C PHE A 46 31.99 -18.53 2.85
N TRP A 47 32.75 -17.60 3.44
CA TRP A 47 32.62 -16.17 3.15
C TRP A 47 33.13 -15.80 1.74
N GLN A 48 34.10 -16.55 1.19
CA GLN A 48 34.60 -16.34 -0.16
C GLN A 48 33.61 -16.86 -1.22
N SER A 49 32.99 -18.02 -1.02
CA SER A 49 31.91 -18.49 -1.90
C SER A 49 30.69 -17.56 -1.85
N LEU A 50 30.36 -17.03 -0.67
CA LEU A 50 29.29 -16.04 -0.51
C LEU A 50 29.59 -14.74 -1.27
N ARG A 51 30.86 -14.31 -1.34
CA ARG A 51 31.28 -13.13 -2.11
C ARG A 51 31.11 -13.34 -3.62
N PHE A 52 31.55 -14.48 -4.15
CA PHE A 52 31.38 -14.80 -5.57
C PHE A 52 29.90 -14.96 -5.95
N ALA A 53 29.12 -15.63 -5.09
CA ALA A 53 27.67 -15.73 -5.24
C ALA A 53 27.01 -14.34 -5.21
N ALA A 54 27.37 -13.49 -4.26
CA ALA A 54 26.84 -12.12 -4.17
C ALA A 54 27.19 -11.28 -5.40
N THR A 55 28.41 -11.39 -5.94
CA THR A 55 28.78 -10.69 -7.19
C THR A 55 28.01 -11.21 -8.40
N GLY A 56 27.80 -12.52 -8.48
CA GLY A 56 26.99 -13.13 -9.55
C GLY A 56 25.54 -12.67 -9.48
N VAL A 57 24.94 -12.73 -8.29
CA VAL A 57 23.57 -12.25 -8.04
C VAL A 57 23.45 -10.75 -8.32
N ALA A 58 24.42 -9.94 -7.90
CA ALA A 58 24.43 -8.51 -8.19
C ALA A 58 24.52 -8.24 -9.70
N GLY A 59 25.34 -8.99 -10.44
CA GLY A 59 25.42 -8.88 -11.89
C GLY A 59 24.09 -9.22 -12.58
N VAL A 60 23.45 -10.32 -12.18
CA VAL A 60 22.13 -10.70 -12.69
C VAL A 60 21.07 -9.65 -12.32
N ALA A 61 21.10 -9.13 -11.09
CA ALA A 61 20.18 -8.10 -10.65
C ALA A 61 20.34 -6.81 -11.48
N LEU A 62 21.57 -6.37 -11.76
CA LEU A 62 21.82 -5.21 -12.60
C LEU A 62 21.25 -5.39 -14.01
N VAL A 63 21.50 -6.54 -14.64
CA VAL A 63 20.95 -6.83 -15.98
C VAL A 63 19.42 -6.89 -15.93
N ALA A 64 18.85 -7.58 -14.95
CA ALA A 64 17.40 -7.70 -14.77
C ALA A 64 16.75 -6.32 -14.56
N THR A 65 17.33 -5.46 -13.72
CA THR A 65 16.83 -4.09 -13.50
C THR A 65 16.91 -3.25 -14.77
N GLY A 66 17.96 -3.41 -15.59
CA GLY A 66 18.06 -2.72 -16.88
C GLY A 66 16.97 -3.15 -17.86
N ILE A 67 16.67 -4.45 -17.95
CA ILE A 67 15.58 -4.98 -18.79
C ILE A 67 14.23 -4.49 -18.29
N SER A 68 13.97 -4.57 -16.98
CA SER A 68 12.76 -4.02 -16.36
C SER A 68 12.60 -2.53 -16.63
N TYR A 69 13.68 -1.75 -16.53
CA TYR A 69 13.64 -0.32 -16.81
C TYR A 69 13.30 -0.03 -18.28
N ALA A 70 13.91 -0.75 -19.22
CA ALA A 70 13.60 -0.61 -20.65
C ALA A 70 12.15 -1.01 -20.97
N ALA A 71 11.62 -2.03 -20.29
CA ALA A 71 10.25 -2.50 -20.46
C ALA A 71 9.21 -1.43 -20.07
N GLU A 72 9.53 -0.47 -19.21
CA GLU A 72 8.56 0.54 -18.75
C GLU A 72 8.02 1.42 -19.89
N ASN A 73 8.83 1.64 -20.93
CA ASN A 73 8.43 2.40 -22.12
C ASN A 73 7.86 1.54 -23.25
N ALA A 74 7.83 0.22 -23.08
CA ALA A 74 7.31 -0.69 -24.09
C ALA A 74 5.81 -0.45 -24.30
N LEU A 75 5.41 -0.48 -25.57
CA LEU A 75 4.02 -0.47 -26.04
C LEU A 75 3.57 -1.89 -26.39
N PRO A 76 2.26 -2.16 -26.44
CA PRO A 76 1.73 -3.39 -27.01
C PRO A 76 2.34 -3.70 -28.37
N GLY A 77 2.78 -4.94 -28.57
CA GLY A 77 3.54 -5.36 -29.75
C GLY A 77 5.06 -5.33 -29.57
N ASP A 78 5.59 -4.59 -28.59
CA ASP A 78 7.02 -4.59 -28.30
C ASP A 78 7.47 -5.87 -27.58
N LEU A 79 8.70 -6.30 -27.85
CA LEU A 79 9.30 -7.50 -27.24
C LEU A 79 9.28 -7.45 -25.69
N LEU A 80 9.51 -6.28 -25.12
CA LEU A 80 9.59 -6.09 -23.67
C LEU A 80 8.24 -5.76 -23.02
N TYR A 81 7.14 -5.69 -23.80
CA TYR A 81 5.82 -5.41 -23.25
C TYR A 81 5.35 -6.50 -22.29
N ALA A 82 5.67 -7.76 -22.60
CA ALA A 82 5.44 -8.86 -21.68
C ALA A 82 6.12 -8.59 -20.33
N VAL A 83 7.38 -8.16 -20.32
CA VAL A 83 8.10 -7.84 -19.07
C VAL A 83 7.42 -6.70 -18.30
N LYS A 84 6.92 -5.67 -18.99
CA LYS A 84 6.18 -4.56 -18.37
C LYS A 84 4.96 -5.06 -17.60
N VAL A 85 4.08 -5.78 -18.26
CA VAL A 85 2.82 -6.25 -17.68
C VAL A 85 3.04 -7.39 -16.68
N GLU A 86 3.95 -8.30 -17.02
CA GLU A 86 4.12 -9.55 -16.29
C GLU A 86 5.07 -9.47 -15.11
N ILE A 87 6.02 -8.53 -15.13
CA ILE A 87 7.03 -8.45 -14.09
C ILE A 87 6.89 -7.13 -13.37
N ASN A 88 7.01 -6.00 -14.09
CA ASN A 88 7.02 -4.69 -13.45
C ASN A 88 5.67 -4.40 -12.79
N GLU A 89 4.57 -4.49 -13.52
CA GLU A 89 3.23 -4.17 -13.00
C GLU A 89 2.82 -5.10 -11.87
N ARG A 90 3.11 -6.41 -11.99
CA ARG A 90 2.85 -7.36 -10.90
C ARG A 90 3.68 -7.08 -9.65
N ALA A 91 4.93 -6.63 -9.81
CA ALA A 91 5.75 -6.21 -8.67
C ALA A 91 5.12 -5.02 -7.93
N TRP A 92 4.60 -4.03 -8.66
CA TRP A 92 3.89 -2.90 -8.05
C TRP A 92 2.62 -3.33 -7.30
N THR A 93 1.81 -4.23 -7.89
CA THR A 93 0.64 -4.80 -7.21
C THR A 93 1.03 -5.47 -5.88
N LEU A 94 2.15 -6.20 -5.82
CA LEU A 94 2.62 -6.85 -4.60
C LEU A 94 3.09 -5.85 -3.52
N THR A 95 3.46 -4.63 -3.89
CA THR A 95 3.88 -3.58 -2.95
C THR A 95 2.73 -2.72 -2.45
N ALA A 96 1.55 -2.81 -3.07
CA ALA A 96 0.35 -2.06 -2.69
C ALA A 96 -0.35 -2.69 -1.47
N PHE A 97 0.27 -2.58 -0.29
CA PHE A 97 -0.20 -3.24 0.93
C PHE A 97 -1.45 -2.62 1.59
N SER A 98 -1.81 -1.38 1.25
CA SER A 98 -3.01 -0.70 1.76
C SER A 98 -4.08 -0.58 0.68
N GLN A 99 -5.35 -0.51 1.09
CA GLN A 99 -6.48 -0.30 0.15
C GLN A 99 -6.31 1.00 -0.65
N GLU A 100 -5.78 2.05 -0.02
CA GLU A 100 -5.45 3.30 -0.69
C GLU A 100 -4.37 3.08 -1.77
N ALA A 101 -3.27 2.39 -1.43
CA ALA A 101 -2.21 2.10 -2.41
C ALA A 101 -2.70 1.21 -3.56
N GLU A 102 -3.60 0.26 -3.29
CA GLU A 102 -4.21 -0.60 -4.31
C GLU A 102 -5.11 0.20 -5.26
N ALA A 103 -5.91 1.12 -4.72
CA ALA A 103 -6.76 2.01 -5.52
C ALA A 103 -5.90 2.95 -6.38
N GLU A 104 -4.88 3.58 -5.78
CA GLU A 104 -3.93 4.46 -6.47
C GLU A 104 -3.18 3.73 -7.59
N TRP A 105 -2.72 2.50 -7.32
CA TRP A 105 -2.05 1.69 -8.32
C TRP A 105 -2.99 1.34 -9.48
N SER A 106 -4.23 0.95 -9.19
CA SER A 106 -5.23 0.61 -10.21
C SER A 106 -5.58 1.81 -11.10
N VAL A 107 -5.69 3.01 -10.51
CA VAL A 107 -5.83 4.27 -11.27
C VAL A 107 -4.61 4.49 -12.15
N ALA A 108 -3.40 4.35 -11.62
CA ALA A 108 -2.16 4.54 -12.38
C ALA A 108 -2.04 3.56 -13.56
N ARG A 109 -2.41 2.28 -13.39
CA ARG A 109 -2.45 1.31 -14.50
C ARG A 109 -3.45 1.69 -15.58
N THR A 110 -4.59 2.28 -15.20
CA THR A 110 -5.61 2.75 -16.14
C THR A 110 -5.05 3.90 -16.98
N THR A 111 -4.46 4.90 -16.33
CA THR A 111 -3.78 6.02 -17.00
C THR A 111 -2.70 5.54 -17.96
N ARG A 112 -1.87 4.57 -17.56
CA ARG A 112 -0.83 3.98 -18.43
C ARG A 112 -1.38 3.35 -19.71
N ARG A 113 -2.53 2.66 -19.65
CA ARG A 113 -3.15 2.08 -20.86
C ARG A 113 -3.67 3.15 -21.81
N LEU A 114 -4.18 4.26 -21.28
CA LEU A 114 -4.60 5.41 -22.08
C LEU A 114 -3.39 6.08 -22.76
N GLU A 115 -2.29 6.27 -22.03
CA GLU A 115 -1.04 6.81 -22.60
C GLU A 115 -0.45 5.89 -23.68
N GLU A 116 -0.49 4.57 -23.48
CA GLU A 116 -0.05 3.59 -24.49
C GLU A 116 -0.87 3.67 -25.76
N LEU A 117 -2.19 3.80 -25.62
CA LEU A 117 -3.08 3.98 -26.75
C LEU A 117 -2.77 5.25 -27.52
N GLU A 118 -2.59 6.37 -26.83
CA GLU A 118 -2.23 7.64 -27.44
C GLU A 118 -0.91 7.55 -28.19
N ARG A 119 0.10 6.89 -27.61
CA ARG A 119 1.40 6.70 -28.27
C ARG A 119 1.29 5.83 -29.52
N LEU A 120 0.54 4.73 -29.48
CA LEU A 120 0.32 3.90 -30.67
C LEU A 120 -0.48 4.64 -31.75
N ALA A 121 -1.51 5.40 -31.36
CA ALA A 121 -2.34 6.15 -32.28
C ALA A 121 -1.56 7.32 -32.93
N THR A 122 -0.78 8.07 -32.15
CA THR A 122 0.07 9.15 -32.66
C THR A 122 1.24 8.63 -33.50
N GLY A 123 1.80 7.49 -33.12
CA GLY A 123 2.88 6.80 -33.84
C GLY A 123 2.47 6.18 -35.17
N GLY A 124 1.17 5.92 -35.38
CA GLY A 124 0.68 5.23 -36.58
C GLY A 124 0.73 3.70 -36.48
N ASP A 125 1.00 3.16 -35.30
CA ASP A 125 1.21 1.72 -35.06
C ASP A 125 -0.06 1.00 -34.56
N LEU A 126 -1.09 1.74 -34.17
CA LEU A 126 -2.38 1.20 -33.74
C LEU A 126 -3.08 0.43 -34.89
N ASN A 127 -3.17 -0.89 -34.74
CA ASN A 127 -3.95 -1.76 -35.60
C ASN A 127 -5.03 -2.47 -34.79
N ASP A 128 -5.92 -3.20 -35.48
CA ASP A 128 -7.08 -3.85 -34.83
C ASP A 128 -6.68 -4.79 -33.68
N THR A 129 -5.59 -5.56 -33.84
CA THR A 129 -5.12 -6.48 -32.80
C THR A 129 -4.57 -5.75 -31.58
N LEU A 130 -3.74 -4.73 -31.78
CA LEU A 130 -3.20 -3.92 -30.67
C LEU A 130 -4.27 -3.08 -29.99
N GLY A 131 -5.23 -2.56 -30.77
CA GLY A 131 -6.38 -1.83 -30.26
C GLY A 131 -7.27 -2.69 -29.39
N GLU A 132 -7.57 -3.93 -29.81
CA GLU A 132 -8.32 -4.89 -29.00
C GLU A 132 -7.55 -5.27 -27.72
N GLU A 133 -6.25 -5.55 -27.81
CA GLU A 133 -5.44 -5.86 -26.63
C GLU A 133 -5.48 -4.73 -25.59
N ILE A 134 -5.27 -3.48 -26.01
CA ILE A 134 -5.34 -2.33 -25.09
C ILE A 134 -6.75 -2.18 -24.54
N ALA A 135 -7.78 -2.28 -25.38
CA ALA A 135 -9.17 -2.09 -24.96
C ALA A 135 -9.55 -3.08 -23.85
N ILE A 136 -9.18 -4.36 -24.00
CA ILE A 136 -9.39 -5.39 -22.97
C ILE A 136 -8.67 -5.03 -21.67
N ARG A 137 -7.40 -4.62 -21.74
CA ARG A 137 -6.62 -4.27 -20.55
C ARG A 137 -7.13 -3.00 -19.88
N LEU A 138 -7.55 -2.01 -20.66
CA LEU A 138 -8.12 -0.76 -20.17
C LEU A 138 -9.44 -1.02 -19.44
N GLU A 139 -10.31 -1.84 -20.02
CA GLU A 139 -11.57 -2.29 -19.42
C GLU A 139 -11.31 -2.95 -18.05
N GLN A 140 -10.39 -3.92 -18.02
CA GLN A 140 -9.98 -4.63 -16.80
C GLN A 140 -9.42 -3.69 -15.74
N ASN A 141 -8.45 -2.84 -16.11
CA ASN A 141 -7.80 -1.91 -15.18
C ASN A 141 -8.81 -0.92 -14.58
N THR A 142 -9.73 -0.41 -15.40
CA THR A 142 -10.75 0.53 -14.93
C THR A 142 -11.76 -0.15 -14.01
N GLU A 143 -12.14 -1.39 -14.30
CA GLU A 143 -13.03 -2.16 -13.42
C GLU A 143 -12.36 -2.49 -12.08
N GLU A 144 -11.09 -2.86 -12.07
CA GLU A 144 -10.30 -3.05 -10.87
C GLU A 144 -10.19 -1.76 -10.06
N ALA A 145 -9.93 -0.63 -10.71
CA ALA A 145 -9.88 0.68 -10.06
C ALA A 145 -11.22 1.04 -9.40
N SER A 146 -12.34 0.88 -10.10
CA SER A 146 -13.68 1.10 -9.53
C SER A 146 -13.96 0.19 -8.33
N LYS A 147 -13.56 -1.09 -8.38
CA LYS A 147 -13.72 -2.02 -7.25
C LYS A 147 -12.86 -1.64 -6.05
N ALA A 148 -11.61 -1.22 -6.29
CA ALA A 148 -10.70 -0.76 -5.25
C ALA A 148 -11.23 0.52 -4.59
N ILE A 149 -11.75 1.48 -5.36
CA ILE A 149 -12.40 2.69 -4.87
C ILE A 149 -13.62 2.37 -3.99
N VAL A 150 -14.50 1.48 -4.44
CA VAL A 150 -15.68 1.06 -3.66
C VAL A 150 -15.29 0.34 -2.37
N SER A 151 -14.18 -0.40 -2.38
CA SER A 151 -13.64 -1.03 -1.17
C SER A 151 -13.08 0.02 -0.21
N LEU A 152 -12.26 0.94 -0.73
CA LEU A 152 -11.66 2.06 -0.01
C LEU A 152 -12.73 2.97 0.65
N LYS A 153 -13.90 3.12 0.02
CA LYS A 153 -15.05 3.87 0.55
C LYS A 153 -15.43 3.45 1.98
N LYS A 154 -15.29 2.17 2.31
CA LYS A 154 -15.73 1.59 3.60
C LYS A 154 -14.91 2.12 4.78
N ASP A 155 -13.62 2.31 4.58
CA ASP A 155 -12.68 2.69 5.64
C ASP A 155 -12.23 4.15 5.53
N GLN A 156 -12.08 4.65 4.30
CA GLN A 156 -11.52 5.98 4.00
C GLN A 156 -12.35 6.69 2.92
N MET A 157 -13.61 7.01 3.24
CA MET A 157 -14.58 7.61 2.31
C MET A 157 -14.08 8.90 1.63
N SER A 158 -13.38 9.78 2.36
CA SER A 158 -12.81 11.00 1.77
C SER A 158 -11.70 10.71 0.76
N VAL A 159 -10.91 9.65 0.99
CA VAL A 159 -9.85 9.24 0.06
C VAL A 159 -10.47 8.58 -1.17
N ALA A 160 -11.49 7.74 -1.00
CA ALA A 160 -12.24 7.17 -2.12
C ALA A 160 -12.89 8.24 -3.02
N ALA A 161 -13.40 9.34 -2.44
CA ALA A 161 -13.92 10.48 -3.20
C ALA A 161 -12.81 11.14 -4.04
N ASP A 162 -11.63 11.38 -3.46
CA ASP A 162 -10.50 11.94 -4.19
C ASP A 162 -10.00 11.01 -5.30
N THR A 163 -9.78 9.72 -5.00
CA THR A 163 -9.30 8.73 -5.97
C THR A 163 -10.29 8.54 -7.12
N SER A 164 -11.60 8.54 -6.86
CA SER A 164 -12.61 8.49 -7.93
C SER A 164 -12.63 9.74 -8.81
N SER A 165 -12.49 10.92 -8.21
CA SER A 165 -12.33 12.18 -8.94
C SER A 165 -11.09 12.19 -9.84
N ARG A 166 -9.96 11.67 -9.34
CA ARG A 166 -8.71 11.56 -10.12
C ARG A 166 -8.84 10.58 -11.28
N LEU A 167 -9.49 9.43 -11.07
CA LEU A 167 -9.75 8.47 -12.13
C LEU A 167 -10.67 9.06 -13.21
N GLU A 168 -11.77 9.71 -12.82
CA GLU A 168 -12.69 10.38 -13.75
C GLU A 168 -11.94 11.46 -14.56
N SER A 169 -11.15 12.29 -13.87
CA SER A 169 -10.37 13.35 -14.51
C SER A 169 -9.38 12.77 -15.53
N SER A 170 -8.64 11.72 -15.15
CA SER A 170 -7.71 11.04 -16.07
C SER A 170 -8.43 10.53 -17.32
N LEU A 171 -9.54 9.80 -17.15
CA LEU A 171 -10.33 9.29 -18.27
C LEU A 171 -10.80 10.42 -19.19
N ARG A 172 -11.32 11.53 -18.65
CA ARG A 172 -11.79 12.68 -19.44
C ARG A 172 -10.66 13.45 -20.13
N VAL A 173 -9.47 13.52 -19.52
CA VAL A 173 -8.31 14.17 -20.15
C VAL A 173 -7.87 13.36 -21.36
N HIS A 174 -7.67 12.06 -21.19
CA HIS A 174 -7.26 11.18 -22.27
C HIS A 174 -8.34 10.99 -23.34
N GLU A 175 -9.63 11.03 -22.98
CA GLU A 175 -10.72 11.09 -23.96
C GLU A 175 -10.54 12.25 -24.94
N ARG A 176 -10.24 13.46 -24.43
CA ARG A 176 -10.04 14.64 -25.28
C ARG A 176 -8.79 14.52 -26.14
N MET A 177 -7.71 13.98 -25.59
CA MET A 177 -6.46 13.76 -26.34
C MET A 177 -6.69 12.74 -27.46
N LEU A 178 -7.32 11.61 -27.16
CA LEU A 178 -7.67 10.60 -28.17
C LEU A 178 -8.62 11.15 -29.24
N ALA A 179 -9.59 11.99 -28.87
CA ALA A 179 -10.46 12.65 -29.84
C ALA A 179 -9.68 13.57 -30.79
N GLN A 180 -8.71 14.31 -30.27
CA GLN A 180 -7.81 15.12 -31.10
C GLN A 180 -6.96 14.24 -32.02
N VAL A 181 -6.40 13.13 -31.51
CA VAL A 181 -5.61 12.21 -32.34
C VAL A 181 -6.47 11.58 -33.44
N ALA A 182 -7.75 11.26 -33.16
CA ALA A 182 -8.68 10.75 -34.17
C ALA A 182 -8.95 11.76 -35.30
N GLU A 183 -8.95 13.06 -35.00
CA GLU A 183 -9.09 14.13 -36.01
C GLU A 183 -7.81 14.27 -36.84
N GLU A 184 -6.64 14.15 -36.21
CA GLU A 184 -5.33 14.24 -36.88
C GLU A 184 -4.93 12.96 -37.65
N ARG A 185 -5.51 11.81 -37.33
CA ARG A 185 -5.24 10.48 -37.92
C ARG A 185 -6.52 9.88 -38.50
N ALA A 186 -6.98 10.44 -39.61
CA ALA A 186 -8.19 9.98 -40.31
C ALA A 186 -8.13 8.49 -40.73
N ASP A 187 -6.93 7.96 -40.96
CA ASP A 187 -6.66 6.56 -41.30
C ASP A 187 -6.91 5.58 -40.13
N MET A 188 -6.87 6.06 -38.89
CA MET A 188 -7.03 5.26 -37.66
C MET A 188 -8.26 5.68 -36.83
N SER A 189 -8.99 6.67 -37.32
CA SER A 189 -10.13 7.29 -36.64
C SER A 189 -11.17 6.27 -36.19
N SER A 190 -11.47 5.25 -37.02
CA SER A 190 -12.42 4.20 -36.65
C SER A 190 -12.00 3.41 -35.42
N GLN A 191 -10.74 2.98 -35.35
CA GLN A 191 -10.20 2.22 -34.22
C GLN A 191 -10.20 3.06 -32.95
N ILE A 192 -9.80 4.34 -33.07
CA ILE A 192 -9.78 5.27 -31.95
C ILE A 192 -11.20 5.55 -31.44
N HIS A 193 -12.20 5.70 -32.33
CA HIS A 193 -13.59 5.95 -31.93
C HIS A 193 -14.20 4.81 -31.13
N VAL A 194 -13.91 3.56 -31.46
CA VAL A 194 -14.37 2.40 -30.67
C VAL A 194 -13.88 2.48 -29.24
N ILE A 195 -12.61 2.84 -29.03
CA ILE A 195 -12.03 2.95 -27.70
C ILE A 195 -12.49 4.23 -26.99
N LEU A 196 -12.67 5.34 -27.70
CA LEU A 196 -13.24 6.57 -27.15
C LEU A 196 -14.62 6.35 -26.52
N ASP A 197 -15.49 5.61 -27.19
CA ASP A 197 -16.82 5.32 -26.65
C ASP A 197 -16.75 4.47 -25.38
N MET A 198 -15.80 3.54 -25.30
CA MET A 198 -15.50 2.80 -24.08
C MET A 198 -15.00 3.73 -22.96
N VAL A 199 -14.05 4.61 -23.24
CA VAL A 199 -13.50 5.58 -22.27
C VAL A 199 -14.59 6.51 -21.74
N ARG A 200 -15.48 7.01 -22.60
CA ARG A 200 -16.63 7.84 -22.22
C ARG A 200 -17.55 7.10 -21.26
N LYS A 201 -17.97 5.89 -21.63
CA LYS A 201 -18.84 5.05 -20.79
C LYS A 201 -18.20 4.78 -19.42
N LYS A 202 -16.88 4.57 -19.38
CA LYS A 202 -16.13 4.39 -18.13
C LYS A 202 -16.06 5.67 -17.30
N ALA A 203 -15.80 6.82 -17.93
CA ALA A 203 -15.80 8.11 -17.24
C ALA A 203 -17.16 8.42 -16.62
N GLU A 204 -18.25 8.12 -17.33
CA GLU A 204 -19.62 8.24 -16.80
C GLU A 204 -19.85 7.31 -15.60
N SER A 205 -19.50 6.04 -15.71
CA SER A 205 -19.63 5.08 -14.61
C SER A 205 -18.81 5.48 -13.37
N VAL A 206 -17.60 6.00 -13.55
CA VAL A 206 -16.77 6.51 -12.43
C VAL A 206 -17.36 7.79 -11.85
N SER A 207 -17.94 8.66 -12.68
CA SER A 207 -18.65 9.86 -12.22
C SER A 207 -19.85 9.50 -11.33
N GLU A 208 -20.61 8.45 -11.66
CA GLU A 208 -21.71 7.95 -10.84
C GLU A 208 -21.21 7.46 -9.47
N ILE A 209 -20.13 6.67 -9.46
CA ILE A 209 -19.47 6.22 -8.22
C ILE A 209 -19.03 7.40 -7.36
N ARG A 210 -18.36 8.40 -7.97
CA ARG A 210 -17.92 9.60 -7.26
C ARG A 210 -19.11 10.35 -6.64
N GLN A 211 -20.17 10.58 -7.40
CA GLN A 211 -21.36 11.30 -6.91
C GLN A 211 -22.04 10.56 -5.75
N GLU A 212 -22.07 9.23 -5.79
CA GLU A 212 -22.56 8.41 -4.68
C GLU A 212 -21.70 8.60 -3.42
N ILE A 213 -20.36 8.51 -3.56
CA ILE A 213 -19.43 8.71 -2.44
C ILE A 213 -19.54 10.12 -1.87
N GLU A 214 -19.59 11.15 -2.72
CA GLU A 214 -19.69 12.55 -2.29
C GLU A 214 -20.98 12.83 -1.52
N LYS A 215 -22.10 12.24 -1.97
CA LYS A 215 -23.38 12.33 -1.27
C LYS A 215 -23.31 11.68 0.12
N GLU A 216 -22.82 10.44 0.21
CA GLU A 216 -22.65 9.75 1.49
C GLU A 216 -21.70 10.51 2.43
N LEU A 217 -20.64 11.10 1.88
CA LEU A 217 -19.68 11.90 2.64
C LEU A 217 -20.31 13.19 3.18
N ALA A 218 -21.16 13.85 2.39
CA ALA A 218 -21.92 15.02 2.82
C ALA A 218 -22.90 14.67 3.95
N ASP A 219 -23.66 13.58 3.79
CA ASP A 219 -24.62 13.11 4.80
C ASP A 219 -23.91 12.73 6.11
N ALA A 220 -22.75 12.07 6.03
CA ALA A 220 -21.93 11.73 7.19
C ALA A 220 -21.39 12.95 7.94
N LYS A 221 -20.95 13.99 7.22
CA LYS A 221 -20.48 15.26 7.83
C LYS A 221 -21.62 15.99 8.56
N ILE A 222 -22.84 15.94 8.01
CA ILE A 222 -24.02 16.56 8.63
C ILE A 222 -24.37 15.85 9.95
N ASP A 223 -24.35 14.51 10.00
CA ASP A 223 -24.65 13.74 11.22
C ASP A 223 -23.61 13.98 12.34
N VAL A 224 -22.32 14.06 12.01
CA VAL A 224 -21.27 14.41 12.98
C VAL A 224 -21.49 15.81 13.53
N THR A 225 -21.74 16.80 12.67
CA THR A 225 -21.98 18.19 13.09
C THR A 225 -23.22 18.30 13.97
N ALA A 226 -24.30 17.58 13.65
CA ALA A 226 -25.51 17.54 14.48
C ALA A 226 -25.26 16.90 15.86
N LYS A 227 -24.47 15.83 15.93
CA LYS A 227 -24.07 15.18 17.20
C LYS A 227 -23.19 16.08 18.06
N ASP A 228 -22.26 16.82 17.47
CA ASP A 228 -21.39 17.76 18.18
C ASP A 228 -22.19 18.93 18.76
N ILE A 229 -23.14 19.50 18.00
CA ILE A 229 -24.05 20.56 18.49
C ILE A 229 -24.92 20.05 19.66
N ILE A 230 -25.43 18.81 19.58
CA ILE A 230 -26.22 18.22 20.66
C ILE A 230 -25.37 17.93 21.91
N ALA A 231 -24.11 17.50 21.74
CA ALA A 231 -23.18 17.25 22.85
C ALA A 231 -22.77 18.55 23.56
N GLU A 232 -22.52 19.62 22.81
CA GLU A 232 -22.20 20.94 23.37
C GLU A 232 -23.38 21.53 24.16
N ASN A 233 -24.61 21.43 23.66
CA ASN A 233 -25.80 21.95 24.34
C ASN A 233 -26.14 21.18 25.64
N LYS A 234 -25.84 19.88 25.71
CA LYS A 234 -26.01 19.09 26.95
C LYS A 234 -25.07 19.52 28.07
N ASN A 235 -23.86 20.00 27.73
CA ASN A 235 -22.90 20.50 28.72
C ASN A 235 -23.22 21.93 29.19
N ALA A 236 -23.94 22.72 28.38
CA ALA A 236 -24.36 24.08 28.74
C ALA A 236 -25.56 24.13 29.72
N THR A 237 -26.31 23.04 29.89
CA THR A 237 -27.56 23.04 30.69
C THR A 237 -27.37 22.63 32.16
N SER A 238 -26.16 22.25 32.62
CA SER A 238 -25.96 21.69 33.98
C SER A 238 -25.35 22.62 35.04
N THR A 239 -25.24 23.94 34.79
CA THR A 239 -24.76 24.90 35.82
C THR A 239 -25.54 26.23 35.81
N LEU A 240 -26.85 26.18 36.05
CA LEU A 240 -27.58 27.34 36.55
C LEU A 240 -28.20 26.98 37.91
N PRO A 241 -27.60 27.42 39.03
CA PRO A 241 -28.29 27.40 40.32
C PRO A 241 -29.58 28.21 40.20
N LEU A 242 -30.69 27.58 40.55
CA LEU A 242 -32.00 28.22 40.66
C LEU A 242 -31.94 29.27 41.78
N GLU A 243 -31.82 30.54 41.40
CA GLU A 243 -32.04 31.68 42.29
C GLU A 243 -33.56 31.89 42.43
N PRO A 244 -34.14 31.85 43.63
CA PRO A 244 -35.58 31.95 43.79
C PRO A 244 -36.04 33.40 43.59
N ALA A 245 -37.03 33.58 42.72
CA ALA A 245 -37.67 34.85 42.45
C ALA A 245 -38.30 35.44 43.73
N GLU A 246 -37.74 36.55 44.21
CA GLU A 246 -38.42 37.45 45.15
C GLU A 246 -39.50 38.24 44.42
N LYS A 247 -40.65 38.32 45.08
CA LYS A 247 -41.82 39.08 44.67
C LYS A 247 -41.58 40.54 45.04
N GLU A 248 -41.76 41.47 44.11
CA GLU A 248 -42.05 42.86 44.47
C GLU A 248 -43.36 43.34 43.85
N GLU A 249 -44.16 43.92 44.73
CA GLU A 249 -45.51 44.39 44.55
C GLU A 249 -45.57 45.66 43.69
N THR A 250 -46.66 45.72 42.93
CA THR A 250 -47.22 46.91 42.28
C THR A 250 -47.37 48.10 43.23
N LYS A 251 -46.93 49.29 42.80
CA LYS A 251 -47.63 50.55 43.12
C LYS A 251 -47.71 51.49 41.92
N GLU A 252 -48.95 51.86 41.68
CA GLU A 252 -49.52 52.79 40.71
C GLU A 252 -49.56 54.20 41.33
N ALA A 253 -49.12 55.23 40.59
CA ALA A 253 -49.42 56.67 40.79
C ALA A 253 -48.86 57.43 39.56
N ASP A 254 -49.68 57.78 38.59
CA ASP A 254 -50.41 59.05 38.45
C ASP A 254 -49.55 60.27 38.03
N GLY A 255 -49.84 60.73 36.80
CA GLY A 255 -49.88 62.12 36.36
C GLY A 255 -48.64 63.03 36.51
N LYS A 256 -48.06 63.44 35.37
CA LYS A 256 -48.26 64.80 34.80
C LYS A 256 -47.42 65.07 33.53
N GLU A 257 -48.06 65.77 32.60
CA GLU A 257 -47.51 66.47 31.44
C GLU A 257 -46.35 67.42 31.79
N HIS A 258 -45.39 67.54 30.88
CA HIS A 258 -44.91 68.78 30.23
C HIS A 258 -43.76 68.42 29.26
N VAL A 259 -43.92 68.52 27.93
CA VAL A 259 -43.50 69.66 27.08
C VAL A 259 -42.04 70.08 27.32
N ASN A 260 -41.09 69.82 26.41
CA ASN A 260 -40.70 70.76 25.35
C ASN A 260 -39.56 70.23 24.44
N GLU A 261 -39.65 70.63 23.16
CA GLU A 261 -38.65 70.87 22.08
C GLU A 261 -37.15 70.60 22.39
N LEU A 262 -36.35 69.97 21.52
CA LEU A 262 -36.08 70.20 20.08
C LEU A 262 -35.65 68.89 19.38
#